data_AF-A0A150XVX9-F1
#
_entry.id   AF-A0A150XVX9-F1
#
_cell.length_a   1.000
_cell.length_b   1.000
_cell.length_c   1.000
_cell.angle_alpha   90.00
_cell.angle_beta   90.00
_cell.angle_gamma   90.00
#
_symmetry.space_group_name_H-M   'P 1'
#
loop_
_entity.id
_entity.type
_entity.pdbx_description
1 polymer ?
#
loop_
_entity_poly.entity_id
_entity_poly.type
_entity_poly.pdbx_seq_one_letter_code
_entity_poly.pdbx_strand_id
1 'polypeptide(L)'
;MSGQEFSFAHQELWEVTGKSHVFERFEGKESLSPFQSQVRLKNFEFFTGILEYDIYITPDRGFPGIDFRIQDAVNYEEFYVRPHQSGNPDANQYTPIFNGFAGWQLYYGQGFAQAVEYKMNAWSHIKLVIAERAAEVYINDMSTPLYYIPELKRVPKSGGLGFSGSGPSAFRIADLKVTKQSNPVLKSKAIAVEPLEKGVISSWSVSTTFEEATLEKPVDLSADMKKGLKWNKVDAESRGYANLARVAIANGQNNTVFAKVTIESDKDQIKKLSYGFSDRVRVYLNDQLLVGGHDEFTSRDYRFLGTMGYYDDVYLRLKKGDNELWMAVSENFGGWGIMGRFDNIDGIKIK
;
A
#
# COMPACT_ATOMS: atom_id res chain seq x y z
N MET A 1 11.70 7.31 29.07
CA MET A 1 12.95 7.10 28.31
C MET A 1 13.23 8.37 27.53
N SER A 2 14.47 8.86 27.52
CA SER A 2 14.85 10.05 26.74
C SER A 2 14.96 9.69 25.26
N GLY A 3 14.49 10.56 24.37
CA GLY A 3 14.65 10.38 22.92
C GLY A 3 16.10 10.58 22.49
N GLN A 4 16.53 9.83 21.48
CA GLN A 4 17.81 9.99 20.80
C GLN A 4 17.62 10.90 19.59
N GLU A 5 18.47 11.91 19.43
CA GLU A 5 18.44 12.86 18.32
C GLU A 5 19.49 12.49 17.26
N PHE A 6 19.14 12.66 15.99
CA PHE A 6 19.97 12.36 14.83
C PHE A 6 20.08 13.60 13.95
N SER A 7 21.15 14.36 14.12
CA SER A 7 21.40 15.57 13.35
C SER A 7 21.89 15.26 11.93
N PHE A 8 21.44 16.05 10.96
CA PHE A 8 21.91 15.99 9.57
C PHE A 8 23.29 16.66 9.37
N ALA A 9 23.84 17.33 10.40
CA ALA A 9 25.25 17.75 10.39
C ALA A 9 26.21 16.55 10.41
N HIS A 10 25.77 15.41 10.96
CA HIS A 10 26.53 14.16 11.04
C HIS A 10 26.23 13.27 9.82
N GLN A 11 26.70 13.69 8.65
CA GLN A 11 26.42 13.03 7.36
C GLN A 11 26.82 11.55 7.35
N GLU A 12 27.83 11.16 8.13
CA GLU A 12 28.31 9.79 8.27
C GLU A 12 27.25 8.81 8.77
N LEU A 13 26.24 9.29 9.52
CA LEU A 13 25.13 8.49 10.03
C LEU A 13 24.18 8.04 8.92
N TRP A 14 24.23 8.68 7.76
CA TRP A 14 23.24 8.54 6.71
C TRP A 14 23.82 7.85 5.48
N GLU A 15 23.04 6.95 4.90
CA GLU A 15 23.24 6.44 3.55
C GLU A 15 22.14 7.03 2.66
N VAL A 16 22.52 7.64 1.55
CA VAL A 16 21.59 8.26 0.61
C VAL A 16 21.79 7.65 -0.77
N THR A 17 20.73 7.09 -1.33
CA THR A 17 20.74 6.44 -2.65
C THR A 17 19.65 7.05 -3.52
N GLY A 18 20.02 7.53 -4.71
CA GLY A 18 19.07 8.13 -5.64
C GLY A 18 19.71 9.20 -6.51
N LYS A 19 18.89 10.12 -7.03
CA LYS A 19 19.32 11.08 -8.04
C LYS A 19 20.23 12.17 -7.50
N SER A 20 19.85 12.82 -6.40
CA SER A 20 20.69 13.79 -5.71
C SER A 20 20.19 14.08 -4.29
N HIS A 21 21.07 14.66 -3.48
CA HIS A 21 20.73 15.16 -2.16
C HIS A 21 21.65 16.31 -1.78
N VAL A 22 21.22 17.14 -0.83
CA VAL A 22 22.02 18.21 -0.25
C VAL A 22 21.88 18.19 1.26
N PHE A 23 22.99 18.06 1.98
CA PHE A 23 23.05 18.40 3.41
C PHE A 23 23.35 19.89 3.53
N GLU A 24 22.48 20.62 4.22
CA GLU A 24 22.57 22.08 4.31
C GLU A 24 21.99 22.61 5.62
N ARG A 25 22.47 23.79 6.03
CA ARG A 25 21.77 24.59 7.03
C ARG A 25 20.70 25.42 6.33
N PHE A 26 19.43 25.12 6.60
CA PHE A 26 18.29 25.78 5.96
C PHE A 26 17.28 26.27 7.00
N GLU A 27 16.83 27.51 6.86
CA GLU A 27 15.84 28.12 7.78
C GLU A 27 16.17 27.86 9.27
N GLY A 28 17.45 28.02 9.61
CA GLY A 28 17.98 27.87 10.96
C GLY A 28 18.32 26.44 11.41
N LYS A 29 18.02 25.39 10.63
CA LYS A 29 18.20 23.98 11.01
C LYS A 29 19.24 23.26 10.16
N GLU A 30 19.95 22.31 10.75
CA GLU A 30 20.76 21.33 10.03
C GLU A 30 19.84 20.32 9.36
N SER A 31 19.85 20.27 8.03
CA SER A 31 18.81 19.60 7.24
C SER A 31 19.38 18.77 6.10
N LEU A 32 18.55 17.84 5.63
CA LEU A 32 18.78 17.08 4.40
C LEU A 32 17.67 17.38 3.41
N SER A 33 18.06 17.67 2.17
CA SER A 33 17.18 17.87 1.02
C SER A 33 17.37 16.75 0.00
N PRO A 34 16.64 15.63 0.10
CA PRO A 34 16.73 14.55 -0.89
C PRO A 34 15.85 14.86 -2.11
N PHE A 35 16.34 14.50 -3.30
CA PHE A 35 15.59 14.57 -4.54
C PHE A 35 15.61 13.21 -5.24
N GLN A 36 14.43 12.60 -5.41
CA GLN A 36 14.28 11.25 -5.98
C GLN A 36 15.27 10.26 -5.34
N SER A 37 15.32 10.27 -4.01
CA SER A 37 16.30 9.51 -3.22
C SER A 37 15.67 8.88 -1.98
N GLN A 38 16.23 7.74 -1.58
CA GLN A 38 16.01 7.10 -0.29
C GLN A 38 17.14 7.47 0.66
N VAL A 39 16.79 7.74 1.90
CA VAL A 39 17.70 8.06 3.00
C VAL A 39 17.56 6.95 4.04
N ARG A 40 18.68 6.40 4.50
CA ARG A 40 18.72 5.32 5.50
C ARG A 40 19.62 5.73 6.65
N LEU A 41 19.13 5.56 7.88
CA LEU A 41 19.93 5.72 9.09
C LEU A 41 20.75 4.45 9.32
N LYS A 42 22.08 4.58 9.30
CA LYS A 42 23.00 3.44 9.44
C LYS A 42 22.98 2.88 10.86
N ASN A 43 23.16 1.57 10.97
CA ASN A 43 23.38 0.85 12.24
C ASN A 43 22.29 1.13 13.30
N PHE A 44 21.05 1.32 12.86
CA PHE A 44 19.92 1.62 13.74
C PHE A 44 18.74 0.70 13.49
N GLU A 45 18.11 0.23 14.57
CA GLU A 45 16.88 -0.57 14.51
C GLU A 45 15.78 0.04 15.36
N PHE A 46 14.56 0.03 14.84
CA PHE A 46 13.34 0.52 15.47
C PHE A 46 12.24 -0.54 15.36
N PHE A 47 11.46 -0.70 16.43
CA PHE A 47 10.29 -1.57 16.47
C PHE A 47 9.03 -0.81 16.88
N THR A 48 8.99 -0.36 18.13
CA THR A 48 7.90 0.43 18.70
C THR A 48 8.46 1.66 19.42
N GLY A 49 7.67 2.73 19.46
CA GLY A 49 8.08 3.98 20.07
C GLY A 49 7.52 5.20 19.36
N ILE A 50 8.24 6.32 19.48
CA ILE A 50 7.86 7.61 18.94
C ILE A 50 8.94 8.07 17.96
N LEU A 51 8.51 8.48 16.77
CA LEU A 51 9.34 9.12 15.76
C LEU A 51 8.86 10.57 15.63
N GLU A 52 9.77 11.53 15.77
CA GLU A 52 9.50 12.96 15.64
C GLU A 52 10.50 13.56 14.66
N TYR A 53 10.06 14.43 13.76
CA TYR A 53 10.93 15.12 12.82
C TYR A 53 10.24 16.38 12.29
N ASP A 54 11.04 17.30 11.79
CA ASP A 54 10.54 18.48 11.09
C ASP A 54 10.68 18.31 9.58
N ILE A 55 9.67 18.82 8.86
CA ILE A 55 9.65 18.84 7.40
C ILE A 55 9.34 20.25 6.89
N TYR A 56 10.05 20.65 5.84
CA TYR A 56 9.78 21.87 5.09
C TYR A 56 9.37 21.50 3.66
N ILE A 57 8.15 21.89 3.28
CA ILE A 57 7.54 21.58 1.98
C ILE A 57 7.10 22.86 1.26
N THR A 58 7.19 22.85 -0.07
CA THR A 58 6.59 23.86 -0.95
C THR A 58 5.24 23.35 -1.48
N PRO A 59 4.42 24.20 -2.13
CA PRO A 59 3.19 23.74 -2.78
C PRO A 59 3.40 22.74 -3.93
N ASP A 60 4.65 22.54 -4.36
CA ASP A 60 4.97 21.68 -5.49
C ASP A 60 4.68 20.21 -5.21
N ARG A 61 4.53 19.43 -6.28
CA ARG A 61 4.24 18.01 -6.18
C ARG A 61 5.47 17.25 -5.66
N GLY A 62 5.30 16.58 -4.53
CA GLY A 62 6.26 15.64 -3.97
C GLY A 62 5.56 14.67 -3.02
N PHE A 63 6.29 13.64 -2.61
CA PHE A 63 5.80 12.62 -1.67
C PHE A 63 6.86 12.36 -0.59
N PRO A 64 7.20 13.37 0.23
CA PRO A 64 8.16 13.16 1.30
C PRO A 64 7.58 12.36 2.45
N GLY A 65 8.33 11.38 2.92
CA GLY A 65 7.89 10.48 3.97
C GLY A 65 9.00 9.95 4.85
N ILE A 66 8.57 9.27 5.91
CA ILE A 66 9.40 8.51 6.82
C ILE A 66 9.15 7.02 6.59
N ASP A 67 10.25 6.28 6.45
CA ASP A 67 10.27 4.83 6.29
C ASP A 67 10.65 4.19 7.62
N PHE A 68 9.86 3.24 8.12
CA PHE A 68 10.12 2.59 9.40
C PHE A 68 9.95 1.07 9.33
N ARG A 69 10.58 0.38 10.31
CA ARG A 69 10.68 -1.08 10.34
C ARG A 69 11.24 -1.66 9.03
N ILE A 70 12.22 -0.95 8.45
CA ILE A 70 12.80 -1.30 7.16
C ILE A 70 13.50 -2.65 7.24
N GLN A 71 13.03 -3.62 6.46
CA GLN A 71 13.64 -4.95 6.39
C GLN A 71 14.69 -5.03 5.29
N ASP A 72 14.40 -4.38 4.16
CA ASP A 72 15.27 -4.24 3.00
C ASP A 72 14.78 -3.05 2.14
N ALA A 73 15.43 -2.81 1.00
CA ALA A 73 15.13 -1.69 0.10
C ALA A 73 13.72 -1.69 -0.50
N VAL A 74 13.00 -2.82 -0.42
CA VAL A 74 11.71 -3.05 -1.07
C VAL A 74 10.62 -3.53 -0.08
N ASN A 75 10.92 -3.53 1.22
CA ASN A 75 10.03 -4.03 2.28
C ASN A 75 10.10 -3.20 3.57
N TYR A 76 9.14 -2.29 3.75
CA TYR A 76 9.06 -1.38 4.89
C TYR A 76 7.65 -0.81 5.06
N GLU A 77 7.42 -0.10 6.16
CA GLU A 77 6.23 0.72 6.36
C GLU A 77 6.56 2.17 6.03
N GLU A 78 5.65 2.91 5.38
CA GLU A 78 5.87 4.30 4.97
C GLU A 78 4.70 5.18 5.45
N PHE A 79 5.04 6.36 5.93
CA PHE A 79 4.10 7.47 6.03
C PHE A 79 4.65 8.67 5.26
N TYR A 80 3.87 9.23 4.35
CA TYR A 80 4.27 10.38 3.54
C TYR A 80 3.18 11.45 3.47
N VAL A 81 3.59 12.67 3.14
CA VAL A 81 2.68 13.80 2.86
C VAL A 81 2.67 14.13 1.37
N ARG A 82 1.61 14.79 0.92
CA ARG A 82 1.38 15.22 -0.47
C ARG A 82 1.10 16.73 -0.45
N PRO A 83 2.13 17.58 -0.54
CA PRO A 83 1.95 19.04 -0.39
C PRO A 83 0.92 19.62 -1.36
N HIS A 84 0.98 19.20 -2.63
CA HIS A 84 0.01 19.52 -3.68
C HIS A 84 -1.44 19.06 -3.43
N GLN A 85 -1.71 18.32 -2.35
CA GLN A 85 -3.04 17.87 -1.90
C GLN A 85 -3.43 18.45 -0.54
N SER A 86 -2.77 19.52 -0.08
CA SER A 86 -3.15 20.24 1.14
C SER A 86 -4.65 20.51 1.19
N GLY A 87 -5.31 20.13 2.29
CA GLY A 87 -6.74 20.26 2.50
C GLY A 87 -7.61 19.14 1.91
N ASN A 88 -7.08 18.29 1.03
CA ASN A 88 -7.83 17.17 0.45
C ASN A 88 -7.78 15.92 1.33
N PRO A 89 -8.74 14.97 1.20
CA PRO A 89 -8.78 13.75 2.01
C PRO A 89 -7.51 12.88 1.94
N ASP A 90 -6.77 12.99 0.84
CA ASP A 90 -5.55 12.26 0.53
C ASP A 90 -4.28 13.15 0.65
N ALA A 91 -4.33 14.18 1.51
CA ALA A 91 -3.19 15.08 1.79
C ALA A 91 -1.95 14.34 2.29
N ASN A 92 -2.11 13.22 3.00
CA ASN A 92 -1.04 12.36 3.51
C ASN A 92 -1.51 10.92 3.49
N GLN A 93 -0.59 9.97 3.67
CA GLN A 93 -0.95 8.57 3.65
C GLN A 93 0.05 7.71 4.42
N TYR A 94 -0.48 6.74 5.15
CA TYR A 94 0.23 5.54 5.56
C TYR A 94 0.01 4.44 4.52
N THR A 95 1.10 3.81 4.07
CA THR A 95 1.05 2.62 3.21
C THR A 95 2.18 1.65 3.54
N PRO A 96 1.94 0.33 3.53
CA PRO A 96 3.03 -0.63 3.48
C PRO A 96 3.66 -0.67 2.10
N ILE A 97 4.95 -1.01 2.07
CA ILE A 97 5.68 -1.36 0.85
C ILE A 97 5.94 -2.85 0.87
N PHE A 98 5.47 -3.58 -0.15
CA PHE A 98 5.74 -5.01 -0.35
C PHE A 98 6.42 -5.22 -1.69
N ASN A 99 7.61 -5.84 -1.68
CA ASN A 99 8.39 -6.13 -2.89
C ASN A 99 8.50 -4.92 -3.85
N GLY A 100 8.61 -3.71 -3.28
CA GLY A 100 8.81 -2.46 -4.02
C GLY A 100 7.50 -1.75 -4.41
N PHE A 101 6.35 -2.36 -4.16
CA PHE A 101 5.04 -1.76 -4.45
C PHE A 101 4.48 -1.02 -3.23
N ALA A 102 4.30 0.29 -3.37
CA ALA A 102 3.51 1.11 -2.46
C ALA A 102 2.02 0.87 -2.72
N GLY A 103 1.30 0.35 -1.74
CA GLY A 103 -0.12 -0.02 -1.86
C GLY A 103 -1.13 1.12 -1.77
N TRP A 104 -0.81 2.35 -2.16
CA TRP A 104 -1.63 3.53 -1.88
C TRP A 104 -3.04 3.50 -2.54
N GLN A 105 -3.26 2.71 -3.60
CA GLN A 105 -4.59 2.45 -4.18
C GLN A 105 -5.46 1.53 -3.32
N LEU A 106 -4.85 0.69 -2.46
CA LEU A 106 -5.53 -0.23 -1.54
C LEU A 106 -5.75 0.41 -0.17
N TYR A 107 -4.74 1.16 0.30
CA TYR A 107 -4.66 1.67 1.67
C TYR A 107 -5.03 3.16 1.72
N TYR A 108 -6.29 3.50 1.39
CA TYR A 108 -6.78 4.88 1.31
C TYR A 108 -7.95 5.15 2.27
N GLY A 109 -8.22 6.43 2.58
CA GLY A 109 -9.34 6.84 3.42
C GLY A 109 -9.12 6.59 4.92
N GLN A 110 -10.20 6.39 5.69
CA GLN A 110 -10.15 6.26 7.14
C GLN A 110 -9.15 5.17 7.58
N GLY A 111 -8.27 5.53 8.52
CA GLY A 111 -7.22 4.65 9.02
C GLY A 111 -5.91 4.71 8.23
N PHE A 112 -5.89 5.41 7.09
CA PHE A 112 -4.71 5.52 6.23
C PHE A 112 -4.38 6.96 5.83
N ALA A 113 -5.38 7.84 5.77
CA ALA A 113 -5.21 9.23 5.35
C ALA A 113 -6.25 10.12 6.05
N GLN A 114 -5.90 11.38 6.25
CA GLN A 114 -6.85 12.41 6.69
C GLN A 114 -6.46 13.77 6.13
N ALA A 115 -7.47 14.58 5.79
CA ALA A 115 -7.28 15.95 5.35
C ALA A 115 -6.57 16.79 6.41
N VAL A 116 -5.60 17.58 5.96
CA VAL A 116 -4.88 18.55 6.78
C VAL A 116 -4.41 19.68 5.88
N GLU A 117 -4.43 20.90 6.39
CA GLU A 117 -3.79 22.03 5.72
C GLU A 117 -2.32 22.13 6.16
N TYR A 118 -1.42 22.13 5.18
CA TYR A 118 0.00 22.26 5.42
C TYR A 118 0.42 23.72 5.56
N LYS A 119 1.39 23.97 6.45
CA LYS A 119 2.15 25.22 6.43
C LYS A 119 3.17 25.15 5.30
N MET A 120 2.81 25.72 4.15
CA MET A 120 3.72 25.82 3.01
C MET A 120 4.84 26.80 3.30
N ASN A 121 6.06 26.49 2.82
CA ASN A 121 7.24 27.33 3.00
C ASN A 121 7.54 27.64 4.48
N ALA A 122 7.31 26.66 5.35
CA ALA A 122 7.65 26.73 6.76
C ALA A 122 7.91 25.32 7.30
N TRP A 123 8.65 25.24 8.40
CA TRP A 123 8.82 23.99 9.14
C TRP A 123 7.49 23.54 9.76
N SER A 124 7.08 22.31 9.46
CA SER A 124 6.00 21.60 10.13
C SER A 124 6.58 20.44 10.94
N HIS A 125 6.04 20.23 12.14
CA HIS A 125 6.47 19.13 13.00
C HIS A 125 5.57 17.91 12.77
N ILE A 126 6.18 16.75 12.50
CA ILE A 126 5.48 15.47 12.34
C ILE A 126 5.91 14.53 13.46
N LYS A 127 4.93 13.84 14.04
CA LYS A 127 5.16 12.78 15.01
C LYS A 127 4.35 11.54 14.69
N LEU A 128 4.99 10.38 14.72
CA LEU A 128 4.34 9.08 14.69
C LEU A 128 4.52 8.39 16.04
N VAL A 129 3.42 7.93 16.64
CA VAL A 129 3.44 7.04 17.80
C VAL A 129 3.11 5.65 17.32
N ILE A 130 4.06 4.72 17.38
CA ILE A 130 4.00 3.42 16.70
C ILE A 130 3.99 2.30 17.74
N ALA A 131 2.82 1.69 17.94
CA ALA A 131 2.66 0.45 18.69
C ALA A 131 2.94 -0.77 17.78
N GLU A 132 2.83 -1.99 18.32
CA GLU A 132 3.15 -3.20 17.56
C GLU A 132 2.37 -3.30 16.25
N ARG A 133 1.05 -3.08 16.30
CA ARG A 133 0.14 -3.23 15.16
C ARG A 133 -0.66 -2.00 14.80
N ALA A 134 -0.52 -0.91 15.55
CA ALA A 134 -1.28 0.31 15.33
C ALA A 134 -0.35 1.51 15.46
N ALA A 135 -0.77 2.65 14.91
CA ALA A 135 -0.02 3.88 15.03
C ALA A 135 -0.94 5.11 15.09
N GLU A 136 -0.36 6.24 15.43
CA GLU A 136 -0.99 7.55 15.33
C GLU A 136 -0.08 8.51 14.60
N VAL A 137 -0.69 9.38 13.82
CA VAL A 137 -0.01 10.46 13.10
C VAL A 137 -0.43 11.79 13.73
N TYR A 138 0.55 12.65 13.98
CA TYR A 138 0.37 14.02 14.44
C TYR A 138 1.09 14.94 13.45
N ILE A 139 0.44 16.04 13.07
CA ILE A 139 1.02 17.06 12.20
C ILE A 139 0.72 18.42 12.82
N ASN A 140 1.77 19.15 13.18
CA ASN A 140 1.76 20.45 13.87
C ASN A 140 1.11 20.46 15.27
N ASP A 141 -0.12 19.99 15.44
CA ASP A 141 -0.73 19.79 16.75
C ASP A 141 -0.18 18.51 17.39
N MET A 142 0.63 18.66 18.44
CA MET A 142 1.22 17.53 19.18
C MET A 142 0.37 17.05 20.36
N SER A 143 -0.73 17.77 20.65
CA SER A 143 -1.67 17.45 21.71
C SER A 143 -2.74 16.47 21.23
N THR A 144 -3.21 16.62 19.98
CA THR A 144 -4.27 15.82 19.36
C THR A 144 -3.74 15.05 18.14
N PRO A 145 -3.91 13.72 18.05
CA PRO A 145 -3.55 12.97 16.85
C PRO A 145 -4.43 13.43 15.67
N LEU A 146 -3.82 13.56 14.50
CA LEU A 146 -4.53 13.82 13.25
C LEU A 146 -5.43 12.62 12.93
N TYR A 147 -4.88 11.41 12.94
CA TYR A 147 -5.64 10.17 12.78
C TYR A 147 -4.94 8.96 13.40
N TYR A 148 -5.74 7.91 13.59
CA TYR A 148 -5.34 6.60 14.10
C TYR A 148 -5.22 5.59 12.94
N ILE A 149 -4.11 4.87 12.89
CA ILE A 149 -3.88 3.74 11.98
C ILE A 149 -4.22 2.45 12.74
N PRO A 150 -5.34 1.78 12.43
CA PRO A 150 -5.80 0.61 13.17
C PRO A 150 -4.93 -0.61 12.96
N GLU A 151 -4.31 -0.73 11.80
CA GLU A 151 -3.49 -1.89 11.45
C GLU A 151 -2.30 -1.48 10.57
N LEU A 152 -1.10 -1.61 11.12
CA LEU A 152 0.14 -1.70 10.36
C LEU A 152 0.18 -3.06 9.66
N LYS A 153 0.41 -3.04 8.35
CA LYS A 153 0.07 -4.14 7.45
C LYS A 153 1.17 -5.17 7.26
N ARG A 154 2.41 -4.85 7.64
CA ARG A 154 3.52 -5.80 7.66
C ARG A 154 3.53 -6.57 8.98
N VAL A 155 4.11 -7.77 8.94
CA VAL A 155 4.38 -8.54 10.16
C VAL A 155 5.23 -7.68 11.09
N PRO A 156 4.82 -7.46 12.36
CA PRO A 156 5.60 -6.64 13.29
C PRO A 156 6.99 -7.22 13.47
N LYS A 157 8.01 -6.47 13.03
CA LYS A 157 9.42 -6.84 13.15
C LYS A 157 10.27 -5.58 13.27
N SER A 158 11.29 -5.62 14.12
CA SER A 158 12.30 -4.55 14.18
C SER A 158 12.97 -4.37 12.81
N GLY A 159 13.32 -3.15 12.46
CA GLY A 159 14.05 -2.86 11.23
C GLY A 159 14.62 -1.46 11.22
N GLY A 160 15.22 -1.08 10.09
CA GLY A 160 15.81 0.24 9.91
C GLY A 160 14.81 1.38 9.96
N LEU A 161 15.36 2.60 9.92
CA LEU A 161 14.65 3.87 9.86
C LEU A 161 15.24 4.71 8.73
N GLY A 162 14.42 5.51 8.08
CA GLY A 162 14.86 6.33 6.97
C GLY A 162 13.80 7.32 6.52
N PHE A 163 14.08 7.99 5.41
CA PHE A 163 13.16 8.89 4.75
C PHE A 163 13.12 8.58 3.26
N SER A 164 11.98 8.84 2.65
CA SER A 164 11.77 8.70 1.22
C SER A 164 11.44 10.07 0.63
N GLY A 165 12.01 10.35 -0.54
CA GLY A 165 11.75 11.56 -1.29
C GLY A 165 11.43 11.27 -2.73
N SER A 166 10.19 10.88 -3.01
CA SER A 166 9.72 10.63 -4.37
C SER A 166 8.95 11.81 -4.96
N GLY A 167 8.75 11.80 -6.27
CA GLY A 167 8.10 12.87 -7.01
C GLY A 167 9.07 13.92 -7.62
N PRO A 168 8.52 14.94 -8.29
CA PRO A 168 9.30 15.90 -9.07
C PRO A 168 9.92 17.05 -8.27
N SER A 169 9.66 17.15 -6.96
CA SER A 169 10.17 18.25 -6.12
C SER A 169 10.93 17.78 -4.90
N ALA A 170 11.98 18.53 -4.56
CA ALA A 170 12.71 18.36 -3.32
C ALA A 170 11.94 18.97 -2.13
N PHE A 171 12.30 18.55 -0.93
CA PHE A 171 11.78 19.00 0.36
C PHE A 171 12.92 18.89 1.36
N ARG A 172 12.75 19.42 2.56
CA ARG A 172 13.78 19.31 3.60
C ARG A 172 13.26 18.62 4.83
N ILE A 173 14.14 17.86 5.46
CA ILE A 173 13.92 17.19 6.74
C ILE A 173 14.96 17.64 7.74
N ALA A 174 14.57 17.78 9.00
CA ALA A 174 15.41 18.20 10.10
C ALA A 174 14.98 17.54 11.43
N ASP A 175 15.83 17.66 12.45
CA ASP A 175 15.52 17.36 13.85
C ASP A 175 14.88 15.98 14.09
N LEU A 176 15.39 14.92 13.44
CA LEU A 176 14.92 13.56 13.72
C LEU A 176 15.23 13.21 15.18
N LYS A 177 14.17 12.84 15.91
CA LYS A 177 14.23 12.32 17.26
C LYS A 177 13.46 11.01 17.36
N VAL A 178 14.08 10.03 18.01
CA VAL A 178 13.52 8.68 18.17
C VAL A 178 13.49 8.32 19.64
N THR A 179 12.30 8.00 20.15
CA THR A 179 12.11 7.46 21.50
C THR A 179 11.64 6.01 21.39
N LYS A 180 12.54 5.04 21.60
CA LYS A 180 12.16 3.62 21.63
C LYS A 180 11.33 3.32 22.88
N GLN A 181 10.20 2.65 22.73
CA GLN A 181 9.32 2.27 23.83
C GLN A 181 8.56 1.00 23.47
N SER A 182 8.59 -0.01 24.34
CA SER A 182 7.90 -1.29 24.11
C SER A 182 6.40 -1.12 23.90
N ASN A 183 5.74 -0.36 24.76
CA ASN A 183 4.28 -0.14 24.77
C ASN A 183 3.97 1.37 24.76
N PRO A 184 4.08 2.06 23.61
CA PRO A 184 3.70 3.46 23.52
C PRO A 184 2.18 3.62 23.67
N VAL A 185 1.77 4.68 24.35
CA VAL A 185 0.35 4.96 24.61
C VAL A 185 -0.22 5.73 23.42
N LEU A 186 -1.25 5.18 22.79
CA LEU A 186 -2.04 5.83 21.76
C LEU A 186 -3.20 6.59 22.43
N LYS A 187 -3.46 7.84 22.02
CA LYS A 187 -4.51 8.71 22.60
C LYS A 187 -5.88 8.54 21.97
N SER A 188 -5.91 8.11 20.72
CA SER A 188 -7.09 7.94 19.88
C SER A 188 -7.92 6.78 20.40
N LYS A 189 -9.23 6.89 20.19
CA LYS A 189 -10.11 5.74 20.36
C LYS A 189 -9.75 4.69 19.31
N ALA A 190 -9.41 3.48 19.76
CA ALA A 190 -9.15 2.37 18.86
C ALA A 190 -10.38 2.12 17.97
N ILE A 191 -10.14 2.06 16.66
CA ILE A 191 -11.12 1.62 15.66
C ILE A 191 -11.01 0.10 15.59
N ALA A 192 -12.12 -0.60 15.82
CA ALA A 192 -12.16 -2.05 15.70
C ALA A 192 -11.95 -2.47 14.24
N VAL A 193 -11.15 -3.51 14.03
CA VAL A 193 -11.02 -4.13 12.71
C VAL A 193 -12.20 -5.10 12.57
N GLU A 194 -13.15 -4.74 11.71
CA GLU A 194 -14.32 -5.58 11.45
C GLU A 194 -13.92 -6.88 10.75
N PRO A 195 -14.62 -8.00 11.03
CA PRO A 195 -14.42 -9.23 10.29
C PRO A 195 -14.84 -9.05 8.83
N LEU A 196 -14.31 -9.91 7.95
CA LEU A 196 -14.72 -9.94 6.55
C LEU A 196 -16.23 -10.11 6.42
N GLU A 197 -16.83 -9.28 5.58
CA GLU A 197 -18.25 -9.40 5.26
C GLU A 197 -18.57 -10.77 4.65
N LYS A 198 -19.79 -11.25 4.91
CA LYS A 198 -20.29 -12.48 4.30
C LYS A 198 -20.25 -12.36 2.78
N GLY A 199 -19.72 -13.39 2.12
CA GLY A 199 -19.63 -13.46 0.66
C GLY A 199 -18.33 -12.90 0.09
N VAL A 200 -17.50 -12.21 0.88
CA VAL A 200 -16.15 -11.84 0.48
C VAL A 200 -15.31 -13.10 0.29
N ILE A 201 -14.55 -13.15 -0.80
CA ILE A 201 -13.54 -14.18 -1.02
C ILE A 201 -12.41 -13.95 -0.02
N SER A 202 -12.33 -14.80 1.00
CA SER A 202 -11.42 -14.63 2.14
C SER A 202 -9.96 -14.94 1.82
N SER A 203 -9.68 -15.66 0.74
CA SER A 203 -8.32 -15.98 0.31
C SER A 203 -8.25 -16.35 -1.15
N TRP A 204 -7.09 -16.08 -1.76
CA TRP A 204 -6.80 -16.36 -3.15
C TRP A 204 -5.56 -17.24 -3.27
N SER A 205 -5.56 -18.14 -4.25
CA SER A 205 -4.36 -18.81 -4.71
C SER A 205 -3.73 -17.95 -5.81
N VAL A 206 -2.56 -17.39 -5.55
CA VAL A 206 -1.87 -16.42 -6.41
C VAL A 206 -0.66 -17.05 -7.07
N SER A 207 -0.54 -16.93 -8.38
CA SER A 207 0.53 -17.53 -9.17
C SER A 207 1.85 -16.75 -9.03
N THR A 208 2.92 -17.35 -9.54
CA THR A 208 4.12 -16.62 -9.96
C THR A 208 3.79 -15.58 -11.04
N THR A 209 4.61 -14.55 -11.13
CA THR A 209 4.44 -13.45 -12.11
C THR A 209 4.79 -13.89 -13.53
N PHE A 210 4.13 -13.30 -14.51
CA PHE A 210 4.38 -13.48 -15.96
C PHE A 210 4.13 -12.16 -16.72
N GLU A 211 4.50 -12.12 -17.99
CA GLU A 211 4.35 -10.93 -18.84
C GLU A 211 2.90 -10.69 -19.28
N GLU A 212 2.40 -9.46 -19.10
CA GLU A 212 1.05 -9.07 -19.54
C GLU A 212 0.84 -9.25 -21.05
N ALA A 213 1.90 -9.10 -21.85
CA ALA A 213 1.86 -9.23 -23.30
C ALA A 213 1.25 -10.56 -23.78
N THR A 214 1.35 -11.61 -22.96
CA THR A 214 0.73 -12.92 -23.23
C THR A 214 -0.80 -12.89 -23.26
N LEU A 215 -1.42 -11.81 -22.78
CA LEU A 215 -2.86 -11.62 -22.67
C LEU A 215 -3.42 -10.51 -23.57
N GLU A 216 -2.60 -9.82 -24.37
CA GLU A 216 -3.00 -8.62 -25.14
C GLU A 216 -4.24 -8.83 -26.02
N LYS A 217 -4.39 -10.02 -26.61
CA LYS A 217 -5.57 -10.37 -27.39
C LYS A 217 -6.60 -11.05 -26.50
N PRO A 218 -7.92 -10.84 -26.73
CA PRO A 218 -8.95 -11.65 -26.10
C PRO A 218 -8.66 -13.13 -26.36
N VAL A 219 -8.37 -13.86 -25.29
CA VAL A 219 -7.91 -15.25 -25.34
C VAL A 219 -8.47 -15.98 -24.13
N ASP A 220 -9.02 -17.16 -24.35
CA ASP A 220 -9.41 -18.09 -23.27
C ASP A 220 -8.15 -18.70 -22.63
N LEU A 221 -8.26 -19.17 -21.38
CA LEU A 221 -7.13 -19.80 -20.71
C LEU A 221 -6.79 -21.13 -21.38
N SER A 222 -5.54 -21.26 -21.82
CA SER A 222 -5.01 -22.52 -22.37
C SER A 222 -4.26 -23.33 -21.31
N ALA A 223 -4.08 -24.62 -21.57
CA ALA A 223 -3.25 -25.49 -20.72
C ALA A 223 -1.79 -24.97 -20.62
N ASP A 224 -1.28 -24.37 -21.68
CA ASP A 224 0.09 -23.81 -21.71
C ASP A 224 0.23 -22.60 -20.80
N MET A 225 -0.78 -21.72 -20.74
CA MET A 225 -0.79 -20.56 -19.83
C MET A 225 -0.82 -20.97 -18.36
N LYS A 226 -1.39 -22.15 -18.06
CA LYS A 226 -1.46 -22.70 -16.70
C LYS A 226 -0.20 -23.48 -16.31
N LYS A 227 0.62 -23.87 -17.27
CA LYS A 227 1.74 -24.80 -17.06
C LYS A 227 2.88 -24.11 -16.31
N GLY A 228 3.39 -24.78 -15.28
CA GLY A 228 4.57 -24.31 -14.53
C GLY A 228 4.30 -23.19 -13.53
N LEU A 229 3.05 -22.71 -13.41
CA LEU A 229 2.67 -21.75 -12.38
C LEU A 229 2.85 -22.37 -10.98
N LYS A 230 3.54 -21.65 -10.10
CA LYS A 230 3.60 -21.97 -8.67
C LYS A 230 2.62 -21.08 -7.92
N TRP A 231 2.02 -21.61 -6.86
CA TRP A 231 0.90 -20.98 -6.17
C TRP A 231 1.25 -20.66 -4.72
N ASN A 232 0.89 -19.45 -4.29
CA ASN A 232 0.97 -19.01 -2.91
C ASN A 232 -0.42 -18.56 -2.44
N LYS A 233 -0.76 -18.83 -1.19
CA LYS A 233 -2.00 -18.34 -0.60
C LYS A 233 -1.82 -16.87 -0.18
N VAL A 234 -2.79 -16.03 -0.53
CA VAL A 234 -2.90 -14.65 -0.04
C VAL A 234 -4.30 -14.46 0.56
N ASP A 235 -4.36 -14.13 1.84
CA ASP A 235 -5.62 -13.84 2.53
C ASP A 235 -6.11 -12.43 2.20
N ALA A 236 -7.43 -12.25 2.13
CA ALA A 236 -8.05 -10.94 2.08
C ALA A 236 -7.94 -10.26 3.46
N GLU A 237 -7.62 -8.98 3.44
CA GLU A 237 -7.59 -8.13 4.64
C GLU A 237 -9.00 -7.67 5.02
N SER A 238 -9.19 -7.08 6.19
CA SER A 238 -10.51 -6.73 6.75
C SER A 238 -11.43 -5.90 5.83
N ARG A 239 -10.87 -5.12 4.90
CA ARG A 239 -11.62 -4.35 3.90
C ARG A 239 -11.95 -5.12 2.62
N GLY A 240 -11.63 -6.41 2.56
CA GLY A 240 -11.97 -7.34 1.48
C GLY A 240 -10.97 -7.44 0.33
N TYR A 241 -9.90 -6.64 0.32
CA TYR A 241 -8.82 -6.76 -0.67
C TYR A 241 -7.72 -7.71 -0.21
N ALA A 242 -7.17 -8.46 -1.15
CA ALA A 242 -5.93 -9.21 -1.00
C ALA A 242 -4.80 -8.43 -1.68
N ASN A 243 -3.75 -8.09 -0.92
CA ASN A 243 -2.55 -7.46 -1.47
C ASN A 243 -1.64 -8.53 -2.09
N LEU A 244 -1.68 -8.62 -3.42
CA LEU A 244 -0.94 -9.59 -4.22
C LEU A 244 0.58 -9.36 -4.16
N ALA A 245 1.03 -8.12 -3.92
CA ALA A 245 2.45 -7.79 -3.78
C ALA A 245 3.11 -8.49 -2.59
N ARG A 246 2.35 -9.07 -1.66
CA ARG A 246 2.88 -9.91 -0.57
C ARG A 246 3.63 -11.14 -1.10
N VAL A 247 3.27 -11.65 -2.28
CA VAL A 247 3.88 -12.85 -2.89
C VAL A 247 4.36 -12.60 -4.32
N ALA A 248 3.80 -11.60 -5.00
CA ALA A 248 4.22 -11.19 -6.34
C ALA A 248 5.50 -10.35 -6.26
N ILE A 249 6.45 -10.64 -7.14
CA ILE A 249 7.71 -9.90 -7.29
C ILE A 249 7.84 -9.54 -8.76
N ALA A 250 7.78 -8.26 -9.08
CA ALA A 250 7.97 -7.81 -10.45
C ALA A 250 9.42 -8.02 -10.90
N ASN A 251 9.60 -8.45 -12.14
CA ASN A 251 10.93 -8.63 -12.74
C ASN A 251 10.88 -8.35 -14.24
N GLY A 252 11.49 -7.25 -14.69
CA GLY A 252 11.42 -6.83 -16.08
C GLY A 252 9.97 -6.57 -16.50
N GLN A 253 9.49 -7.31 -17.50
CA GLN A 253 8.11 -7.22 -18.00
C GLN A 253 7.12 -8.12 -17.24
N ASN A 254 7.59 -8.90 -16.26
CA ASN A 254 6.71 -9.73 -15.43
C ASN A 254 5.98 -8.88 -14.41
N ASN A 255 4.81 -8.38 -14.79
CA ASN A 255 3.96 -7.48 -14.02
C ASN A 255 2.53 -8.02 -13.84
N THR A 256 2.29 -9.30 -14.16
CA THR A 256 0.96 -9.93 -14.10
C THR A 256 0.98 -11.20 -13.24
N VAL A 257 -0.06 -11.43 -12.45
CA VAL A 257 -0.31 -12.70 -11.74
C VAL A 257 -1.71 -13.20 -12.04
N PHE A 258 -1.92 -14.51 -11.95
CA PHE A 258 -3.25 -15.07 -11.79
C PHE A 258 -3.58 -15.19 -10.30
N ALA A 259 -4.74 -14.69 -9.90
CA ALA A 259 -5.39 -15.03 -8.64
C ALA A 259 -6.57 -15.95 -8.94
N LYS A 260 -6.67 -17.09 -8.24
CA LYS A 260 -7.75 -18.06 -8.46
C LYS A 260 -8.42 -18.53 -7.19
N VAL A 261 -9.68 -18.91 -7.33
CA VAL A 261 -10.47 -19.65 -6.33
C VAL A 261 -11.37 -20.67 -7.02
N THR A 262 -11.73 -21.72 -6.27
CA THR A 262 -12.70 -22.72 -6.72
C THR A 262 -14.04 -22.46 -6.04
N ILE A 263 -15.12 -22.46 -6.83
CA ILE A 263 -16.49 -22.24 -6.38
C ILE A 263 -17.25 -23.54 -6.63
N GLU A 264 -17.61 -24.23 -5.56
CA GLU A 264 -18.53 -25.37 -5.64
C GLU A 264 -19.97 -24.85 -5.68
N SER A 265 -20.76 -25.30 -6.65
CA SER A 265 -22.16 -24.95 -6.81
C SER A 265 -23.06 -26.19 -6.73
N ASP A 266 -24.15 -26.12 -5.98
CA ASP A 266 -25.08 -27.26 -5.79
C ASP A 266 -25.95 -27.56 -7.02
N LYS A 267 -26.08 -26.58 -7.92
CA LYS A 267 -26.85 -26.62 -9.17
C LYS A 267 -26.26 -25.68 -10.22
N ASP A 268 -26.76 -25.77 -11.44
CA ASP A 268 -26.53 -24.72 -12.45
C ASP A 268 -27.24 -23.44 -12.00
N GLN A 269 -26.51 -22.35 -11.80
CA GLN A 269 -27.08 -21.08 -11.32
C GLN A 269 -26.22 -19.88 -11.72
N ILE A 270 -26.82 -18.70 -11.67
CA ILE A 270 -26.12 -17.43 -11.90
C ILE A 270 -25.82 -16.78 -10.55
N LYS A 271 -24.56 -16.36 -10.37
CA LYS A 271 -24.13 -15.60 -9.20
C LYS A 271 -23.47 -14.32 -9.64
N LYS A 272 -23.91 -13.20 -9.06
CA LYS A 272 -23.25 -11.91 -9.21
C LYS A 272 -22.01 -11.87 -8.32
N LEU A 273 -20.87 -11.53 -8.91
CA LEU A 273 -19.63 -11.22 -8.23
C LEU A 273 -19.36 -9.73 -8.44
N SER A 274 -19.37 -8.96 -7.35
CA SER A 274 -18.76 -7.64 -7.34
C SER A 274 -17.27 -7.79 -7.06
N TYR A 275 -16.43 -7.09 -7.83
CA TYR A 275 -14.99 -7.24 -7.74
C TYR A 275 -14.28 -5.89 -7.86
N GLY A 276 -13.00 -5.91 -7.48
CA GLY A 276 -12.07 -4.79 -7.58
C GLY A 276 -10.70 -5.33 -7.89
N PHE A 277 -9.88 -4.53 -8.54
CA PHE A 277 -8.55 -4.93 -9.01
C PHE A 277 -7.68 -3.68 -9.08
N SER A 278 -6.36 -3.87 -9.00
CA SER A 278 -5.45 -2.80 -9.32
C SER A 278 -5.13 -2.78 -10.81
N ASP A 279 -4.99 -1.58 -11.36
CA ASP A 279 -4.53 -1.27 -12.71
C ASP A 279 -5.32 -1.97 -13.84
N ARG A 280 -5.14 -3.27 -14.06
CA ARG A 280 -5.80 -4.02 -15.14
C ARG A 280 -6.20 -5.41 -14.69
N VAL A 281 -7.32 -5.88 -15.21
CA VAL A 281 -7.79 -7.25 -14.95
C VAL A 281 -8.31 -7.95 -16.21
N ARG A 282 -8.18 -9.28 -16.23
CA ARG A 282 -8.99 -10.17 -17.07
C ARG A 282 -9.62 -11.25 -16.19
N VAL A 283 -10.92 -11.44 -16.30
CA VAL A 283 -11.69 -12.38 -15.49
C VAL A 283 -12.12 -13.56 -16.35
N TYR A 284 -11.88 -14.77 -15.84
CA TYR A 284 -12.18 -16.03 -16.50
C TYR A 284 -13.01 -16.92 -15.61
N LEU A 285 -13.96 -17.63 -16.20
CA LEU A 285 -14.72 -18.70 -15.54
C LEU A 285 -14.63 -19.96 -16.38
N ASN A 286 -14.14 -21.04 -15.77
CA ASN A 286 -13.97 -22.33 -16.46
C ASN A 286 -13.25 -22.15 -17.81
N ASP A 287 -12.13 -21.42 -17.75
CA ASP A 287 -11.23 -21.09 -18.87
C ASP A 287 -11.76 -20.10 -19.91
N GLN A 288 -13.03 -19.71 -19.83
CA GLN A 288 -13.62 -18.74 -20.74
C GLN A 288 -13.42 -17.31 -20.25
N LEU A 289 -12.90 -16.43 -21.12
CA LEU A 289 -12.80 -15.00 -20.84
C LEU A 289 -14.20 -14.39 -20.72
N LEU A 290 -14.46 -13.70 -19.60
CA LEU A 290 -15.73 -13.03 -19.34
C LEU A 290 -15.66 -11.52 -19.55
N VAL A 291 -14.65 -10.87 -18.98
CA VAL A 291 -14.51 -9.41 -18.98
C VAL A 291 -13.06 -8.99 -18.76
N GLY A 292 -12.69 -7.81 -19.25
CA GLY A 292 -11.46 -7.10 -18.92
C GLY A 292 -11.77 -5.73 -18.32
N GLY A 293 -10.84 -5.17 -17.55
CA GLY A 293 -11.02 -3.89 -16.87
C GLY A 293 -9.74 -3.07 -16.75
N HIS A 294 -9.91 -1.76 -16.60
CA HIS A 294 -8.86 -0.74 -16.49
C HIS A 294 -9.19 0.21 -15.34
N ASP A 295 -8.27 0.32 -14.39
CA ASP A 295 -8.34 1.15 -13.18
C ASP A 295 -7.03 1.90 -12.92
N GLU A 296 -6.17 2.06 -13.94
CA GLU A 296 -4.87 2.72 -13.78
C GLU A 296 -5.03 4.18 -13.37
N PHE A 297 -4.07 4.70 -12.60
CA PHE A 297 -3.99 6.12 -12.30
C PHE A 297 -4.07 6.96 -13.59
N THR A 298 -4.93 7.97 -13.61
CA THR A 298 -5.20 8.87 -14.74
C THR A 298 -5.79 8.25 -16.01
N SER A 299 -6.22 6.98 -15.97
CA SER A 299 -6.82 6.30 -17.12
C SER A 299 -8.17 6.89 -17.56
N ARG A 300 -8.95 7.45 -16.62
CA ARG A 300 -10.32 7.98 -16.88
C ARG A 300 -10.36 9.50 -16.92
N ASP A 301 -9.66 10.15 -15.99
CA ASP A 301 -9.51 11.61 -15.92
C ASP A 301 -8.21 11.98 -15.19
N TYR A 302 -7.79 13.25 -15.25
CA TYR A 302 -6.51 13.72 -14.70
C TYR A 302 -6.33 13.55 -13.17
N ARG A 303 -7.40 13.24 -12.42
CA ARG A 303 -7.39 12.94 -10.98
C ARG A 303 -7.90 11.55 -10.66
N PHE A 304 -8.16 10.71 -11.65
CA PHE A 304 -8.62 9.35 -11.40
C PHE A 304 -7.53 8.57 -10.65
N LEU A 305 -7.77 8.32 -9.36
CA LEU A 305 -6.77 7.72 -8.48
C LEU A 305 -6.58 6.22 -8.72
N GLY A 306 -7.56 5.54 -9.31
CA GLY A 306 -7.53 4.07 -9.40
C GLY A 306 -7.59 3.40 -8.02
N THR A 307 -8.26 4.01 -7.05
CA THR A 307 -8.42 3.41 -5.72
C THR A 307 -9.36 2.21 -5.80
N MET A 308 -8.95 1.09 -5.21
CA MET A 308 -9.68 -0.16 -5.30
C MET A 308 -10.99 -0.17 -4.51
N GLY A 309 -12.03 -0.75 -5.10
CA GLY A 309 -13.32 -1.01 -4.44
C GLY A 309 -14.18 -1.97 -5.25
N TYR A 310 -15.35 -2.32 -4.72
CA TYR A 310 -16.35 -3.14 -5.41
C TYR A 310 -17.16 -2.31 -6.41
N TYR A 311 -16.50 -1.78 -7.43
CA TYR A 311 -17.11 -0.90 -8.44
C TYR A 311 -17.56 -1.63 -9.70
N ASP A 312 -17.05 -2.85 -9.92
CA ASP A 312 -17.34 -3.65 -11.10
C ASP A 312 -18.10 -4.93 -10.74
N ASP A 313 -18.94 -5.37 -11.68
CA ASP A 313 -19.79 -6.54 -11.53
C ASP A 313 -19.64 -7.50 -12.71
N VAL A 314 -19.59 -8.80 -12.42
CA VAL A 314 -19.68 -9.87 -13.42
C VAL A 314 -20.66 -10.94 -12.97
N TYR A 315 -21.44 -11.48 -13.92
CA TYR A 315 -22.45 -12.50 -13.65
C TYR A 315 -21.91 -13.88 -14.05
N LEU A 316 -21.50 -14.66 -13.04
CA LEU A 316 -20.92 -15.98 -13.22
C LEU A 316 -22.02 -17.02 -13.47
N ARG A 317 -21.99 -17.66 -14.64
CA ARG A 317 -22.88 -18.79 -14.99
C ARG A 317 -22.28 -20.09 -14.49
N LEU A 318 -22.45 -20.36 -13.20
CA LEU A 318 -21.91 -21.54 -12.53
C LEU A 318 -22.62 -22.82 -12.99
N LYS A 319 -21.84 -23.89 -13.16
CA LYS A 319 -22.32 -25.25 -13.35
C LYS A 319 -22.37 -25.98 -12.02
N LYS A 320 -23.29 -26.94 -11.88
CA LYS A 320 -23.28 -27.86 -10.74
C LYS A 320 -21.90 -28.51 -10.61
N GLY A 321 -21.35 -28.52 -9.40
CA GLY A 321 -19.99 -28.98 -9.10
C GLY A 321 -19.00 -27.83 -9.03
N ASP A 322 -17.74 -28.13 -9.31
CA ASP A 322 -16.64 -27.17 -9.18
C ASP A 322 -16.54 -26.26 -10.40
N ASN A 323 -16.38 -24.97 -10.14
CA ASN A 323 -16.09 -23.95 -11.13
C ASN A 323 -14.80 -23.23 -10.72
N GLU A 324 -13.92 -22.97 -11.67
CA GLU A 324 -12.71 -22.20 -11.40
C GLU A 324 -12.90 -20.75 -11.85
N LEU A 325 -12.77 -19.82 -10.91
CA LEU A 325 -12.69 -18.39 -11.18
C LEU A 325 -11.21 -18.01 -11.16
N TRP A 326 -10.72 -17.47 -12.28
CA TRP A 326 -9.36 -16.96 -12.43
C TRP A 326 -9.41 -15.48 -12.79
N MET A 327 -8.54 -14.70 -12.18
CA MET A 327 -8.41 -13.27 -12.45
C MET A 327 -6.93 -12.97 -12.70
N ALA A 328 -6.58 -12.60 -13.93
CA ALA A 328 -5.25 -12.07 -14.23
C ALA A 328 -5.22 -10.60 -13.84
N VAL A 329 -4.35 -10.22 -12.92
CA VAL A 329 -4.19 -8.83 -12.45
C VAL A 329 -2.81 -8.33 -12.82
N SER A 330 -2.74 -7.25 -13.59
CA SER A 330 -1.50 -6.62 -14.03
C SER A 330 -1.30 -5.28 -13.34
N GLU A 331 -0.08 -5.01 -12.89
CA GLU A 331 0.24 -3.87 -12.02
C GLU A 331 1.47 -3.12 -12.52
N ASN A 332 1.39 -1.80 -12.65
CA ASN A 332 2.56 -0.96 -12.92
C ASN A 332 3.05 -0.24 -11.66
N PHE A 333 2.16 0.39 -10.91
CA PHE A 333 2.45 1.09 -9.66
C PHE A 333 1.16 1.48 -8.93
N GLY A 334 1.25 1.61 -7.61
CA GLY A 334 0.14 2.08 -6.76
C GLY A 334 -0.54 0.99 -5.94
N GLY A 335 -0.24 -0.27 -6.24
CA GLY A 335 -0.40 -1.38 -5.33
C GLY A 335 -1.06 -2.57 -5.98
N TRP A 336 -0.45 -3.75 -5.91
CA TRP A 336 -0.99 -4.92 -6.59
C TRP A 336 -2.12 -5.57 -5.77
N GLY A 337 -3.38 -5.40 -6.16
CA GLY A 337 -4.51 -5.86 -5.36
C GLY A 337 -5.65 -6.52 -6.14
N ILE A 338 -6.44 -7.32 -5.42
CA ILE A 338 -7.69 -7.93 -5.92
C ILE A 338 -8.76 -8.00 -4.83
N MET A 339 -10.03 -7.91 -5.21
CA MET A 339 -11.21 -8.06 -4.37
C MET A 339 -12.26 -8.90 -5.09
N GLY A 340 -13.03 -9.67 -4.34
CA GLY A 340 -14.23 -10.32 -4.86
C GLY A 340 -15.24 -10.59 -3.75
N ARG A 341 -16.51 -10.32 -4.03
CA ARG A 341 -17.63 -10.53 -3.10
C ARG A 341 -18.85 -11.01 -3.86
N PHE A 342 -19.46 -12.08 -3.38
CA PHE A 342 -20.76 -12.54 -3.84
C PHE A 342 -21.88 -11.84 -3.08
N ASP A 343 -22.85 -11.29 -3.80
CA ASP A 343 -24.06 -10.70 -3.20
C ASP A 343 -24.91 -11.73 -2.44
N ASN A 344 -24.84 -13.00 -2.86
CA ASN A 344 -25.48 -14.12 -2.18
C ASN A 344 -24.68 -15.43 -2.34
N ILE A 345 -24.35 -16.09 -1.23
CA ILE A 345 -23.65 -17.37 -1.20
C ILE A 345 -24.54 -18.63 -1.15
N ASP A 346 -25.88 -18.49 -1.19
CA ASP A 346 -26.77 -19.65 -1.14
C ASP A 346 -26.49 -20.62 -2.31
N GLY A 347 -26.37 -21.91 -1.99
CA GLY A 347 -26.07 -22.94 -3.00
C GLY A 347 -24.65 -22.89 -3.56
N ILE A 348 -23.75 -22.06 -3.00
CA ILE A 348 -22.33 -22.07 -3.35
C ILE A 348 -21.42 -22.17 -2.11
N LYS A 349 -20.23 -22.72 -2.32
CA LYS A 349 -19.14 -22.75 -1.34
C LYS A 349 -17.84 -22.35 -2.02
N ILE A 350 -17.15 -21.36 -1.45
CA ILE A 350 -15.82 -20.93 -1.91
C ILE A 350 -14.80 -21.85 -1.20
N LYS A 351 -13.94 -22.50 -1.98
CA LYS A 351 -12.93 -23.45 -1.50
C LYS A 351 -11.56 -22.82 -1.35
#